data_AF-A0A6G6ANX2-F1
#
_entry.id   AF-A0A6G6ANX2-F1
#
_cell.length_a   1.000
_cell.length_b   1.000
_cell.length_c   1.000
_cell.angle_alpha   90.00
_cell.angle_beta   90.00
_cell.angle_gamma   90.00
#
_symmetry.space_group_name_H-M   'P 1'
#
loop_
_entity.id
_entity.type
_entity.pdbx_description
1 polymer ?
#
loop_
_entity_poly.entity_id
_entity_poly.type
_entity_poly.pdbx_seq_one_letter_code
_entity_poly.pdbx_strand_id
1 'polypeptide(L)'
;MKFAKFCELVTTIWANKINQRRDPEVTILIHSPGSIGATPSVEVESIQAGFDWDAGQVLIYPAQPLTTLTPEQVADITTSVRKGQSWHAYEAYKKHKAAMEAAAIEYAKVAGQRDELLTALEGLSAACDTGERDQDGKQRGLAIPDKHSVWAAHEAIARAKGSPA
;
A
#
# COMPACT_ATOMS: atom_id res chain seq x y z
N MET A 1 -29.20 -10.73 17.54
CA MET A 1 -30.25 -11.37 18.37
C MET A 1 -30.17 -10.79 19.78
N LYS A 2 -31.28 -10.52 20.48
CA LYS A 2 -31.24 -10.05 21.89
C LYS A 2 -31.10 -11.25 22.83
N PHE A 3 -30.44 -11.07 23.98
CA PHE A 3 -30.23 -12.14 24.96
C PHE A 3 -31.55 -12.78 25.44
N ALA A 4 -32.62 -12.01 25.63
CA ALA A 4 -33.93 -12.55 26.00
C ALA A 4 -34.46 -13.60 25.01
N LYS A 5 -34.36 -13.34 23.70
CA LYS A 5 -34.76 -14.31 22.66
C LYS A 5 -33.86 -15.54 22.63
N PHE A 6 -32.58 -15.36 22.96
CA PHE A 6 -31.65 -16.48 23.10
C PHE A 6 -32.02 -17.37 24.29
N CYS A 7 -32.34 -16.78 25.45
CA CYS A 7 -32.82 -17.53 26.61
C CYS A 7 -34.10 -18.32 26.31
N GLU A 8 -35.10 -17.69 25.66
CA GLU A 8 -36.33 -18.38 25.24
C GLU A 8 -36.03 -19.61 24.36
N LEU A 9 -35.10 -19.46 23.41
CA LEU A 9 -34.67 -20.54 22.54
C LEU A 9 -33.99 -21.67 23.33
N VAL A 10 -33.06 -21.36 24.23
CA VAL A 10 -32.41 -22.35 25.10
C VAL A 10 -33.43 -23.09 25.95
N THR A 11 -34.36 -22.38 26.58
CA THR A 11 -35.44 -22.99 27.38
C THR A 11 -36.31 -23.92 26.52
N THR A 12 -36.63 -23.51 25.29
CA THR A 12 -37.43 -24.32 24.36
C THR A 12 -36.70 -25.59 23.94
N ILE A 13 -35.39 -25.50 23.65
CA ILE A 13 -34.55 -26.65 23.31
C ILE A 13 -34.48 -27.64 24.50
N TRP A 14 -34.34 -27.13 25.72
CA TRP A 14 -34.26 -27.96 26.93
C TRP A 14 -35.60 -28.64 27.29
N ALA A 15 -36.72 -27.97 26.99
CA ALA A 15 -38.06 -28.53 27.20
C ALA A 15 -38.37 -29.71 26.26
N ASN A 16 -37.61 -29.90 25.18
CA ASN A 16 -37.81 -30.98 24.24
C ASN A 16 -37.40 -32.35 24.85
N LYS A 17 -38.36 -33.28 24.94
CA LYS A 17 -38.17 -34.62 25.52
C LYS A 17 -37.07 -35.45 24.85
N ILE A 18 -36.71 -35.14 23.60
CA ILE A 18 -35.62 -35.80 22.88
C ILE A 18 -34.26 -35.43 23.51
N ASN A 19 -34.08 -34.15 23.87
CA ASN A 19 -32.86 -33.62 24.49
C ASN A 19 -32.76 -33.97 25.98
N GLN A 20 -33.86 -34.38 26.62
CA GLN A 20 -33.81 -34.88 28.01
C GLN A 20 -33.09 -36.22 28.15
N ARG A 21 -32.90 -36.96 27.03
CA ARG A 21 -32.19 -38.25 27.02
C ARG A 21 -30.74 -38.13 26.57
N ARG A 22 -30.36 -37.03 25.92
CA ARG A 22 -29.02 -36.78 25.39
C ARG A 22 -28.74 -35.28 25.45
N ASP A 23 -27.64 -34.92 26.08
CA ASP A 23 -27.19 -33.53 26.12
C ASP A 23 -26.83 -33.06 24.69
N PRO A 24 -27.49 -32.01 24.15
CA PRO A 24 -27.22 -31.56 22.79
C PRO A 24 -25.88 -30.82 22.70
N GLU A 25 -25.08 -31.17 21.70
CA GLU A 25 -23.85 -30.45 21.38
C GLU A 25 -24.17 -29.08 20.76
N VAL A 26 -23.39 -28.06 21.14
CA VAL A 26 -23.47 -26.72 20.58
C VAL A 26 -22.37 -26.57 19.53
N THR A 27 -22.76 -26.40 18.27
CA THR A 27 -21.84 -26.20 17.15
C THR A 27 -22.14 -24.92 16.39
N ILE A 28 -21.11 -24.32 15.80
CA ILE A 28 -21.19 -23.15 14.93
C ILE A 28 -21.13 -23.61 13.49
N LEU A 29 -22.09 -23.18 12.69
CA LEU A 29 -22.14 -23.51 11.27
C LEU A 29 -21.01 -22.84 10.49
N ILE A 30 -20.32 -23.62 9.66
CA ILE A 30 -19.39 -23.11 8.67
C ILE A 30 -20.16 -22.89 7.37
N HIS A 31 -20.13 -21.67 6.85
CA HIS A 31 -20.73 -21.41 5.55
C HIS A 31 -19.84 -21.98 4.43
N SER A 32 -20.21 -23.16 3.92
CA SER A 32 -19.53 -23.82 2.81
C SER A 32 -20.51 -24.02 1.63
N PRO A 33 -20.64 -23.04 0.72
CA PRO A 33 -21.51 -23.17 -0.44
C PRO A 33 -21.03 -24.34 -1.32
N GLY A 34 -21.86 -25.37 -1.47
CA GLY A 34 -21.54 -26.57 -2.27
C GLY A 34 -21.17 -27.83 -1.48
N SER A 35 -21.25 -27.82 -0.14
CA SER A 35 -21.11 -29.05 0.65
C SER A 35 -22.28 -30.01 0.40
N ILE A 36 -21.97 -31.27 0.10
CA ILE A 36 -22.95 -32.37 -0.02
C ILE A 36 -22.73 -33.29 1.19
N GLY A 37 -23.67 -33.29 2.14
CA GLY A 37 -23.56 -34.10 3.36
C GLY A 37 -24.11 -33.37 4.60
N ALA A 38 -23.67 -33.83 5.77
CA ALA A 38 -23.99 -33.15 7.04
C ALA A 38 -23.52 -31.70 7.02
N THR A 39 -24.28 -30.80 7.63
CA THR A 39 -23.95 -29.37 7.66
C THR A 39 -22.58 -29.18 8.31
N PRO A 40 -21.58 -28.64 7.59
CA PRO A 40 -20.26 -28.44 8.15
C PRO A 40 -20.36 -27.47 9.33
N SER A 41 -19.89 -27.93 10.49
CA SER A 41 -19.96 -27.17 11.74
C SER A 41 -18.75 -27.47 12.62
N VAL A 42 -18.41 -26.51 13.48
CA VAL A 42 -17.32 -26.61 14.45
C VAL A 42 -17.91 -26.58 15.85
N GLU A 43 -17.40 -27.42 16.74
CA GLU A 43 -17.80 -27.41 18.16
C GLU A 43 -17.41 -26.10 18.86
N VAL A 44 -18.20 -25.74 19.87
CA VAL A 44 -17.90 -24.62 20.75
C VAL A 44 -17.04 -25.09 21.91
N GLU A 45 -15.86 -24.49 22.08
CA GLU A 45 -14.94 -24.77 23.19
C GLU A 45 -15.38 -24.08 24.48
N SER A 46 -15.76 -22.80 24.40
CA SER A 46 -16.24 -22.07 25.58
C SER A 46 -17.24 -20.96 25.23
N ILE A 47 -18.13 -20.70 26.19
CA ILE A 47 -19.08 -19.58 26.14
C ILE A 47 -18.85 -18.72 27.36
N GLN A 48 -18.64 -17.43 27.16
CA GLN A 48 -18.28 -16.49 28.22
C GLN A 48 -19.11 -15.21 28.10
N ALA A 49 -19.38 -14.57 29.23
CA ALA A 49 -19.93 -13.21 29.22
C ALA A 49 -18.79 -12.22 28.91
N GLY A 50 -19.05 -11.25 28.04
CA GLY A 50 -18.09 -10.20 27.73
C GLY A 50 -17.73 -9.36 28.97
N PHE A 51 -16.49 -8.89 29.02
CA PHE A 51 -15.93 -8.10 30.12
C PHE A 51 -15.44 -6.74 29.63
N ASP A 52 -15.51 -5.70 30.46
CA ASP A 52 -15.15 -4.31 30.14
C ASP A 52 -15.86 -3.77 28.88
N TRP A 53 -15.19 -3.75 27.74
CA TRP A 53 -15.69 -3.21 26.46
C TRP A 53 -16.74 -4.11 25.80
N ASP A 54 -16.76 -5.38 26.17
CA ASP A 54 -17.72 -6.36 25.66
C ASP A 54 -18.92 -6.55 26.61
N ALA A 55 -19.08 -5.70 27.63
CA ALA A 55 -20.17 -5.80 28.59
C ALA A 55 -21.55 -5.82 27.88
N GLY A 56 -22.36 -6.83 28.20
CA GLY A 56 -23.66 -7.06 27.57
C GLY A 56 -23.62 -7.96 26.31
N GLN A 57 -22.45 -8.45 25.93
CA GLN A 57 -22.28 -9.44 24.86
C GLN A 57 -22.02 -10.84 25.44
N VAL A 58 -22.39 -11.87 24.68
CA VAL A 58 -22.04 -13.27 24.96
C VAL A 58 -21.03 -13.69 23.89
N LEU A 59 -19.84 -14.08 24.32
CA LEU A 59 -18.73 -14.49 23.46
C LEU A 59 -18.74 -16.00 23.36
N ILE A 60 -18.74 -16.51 22.12
CA ILE A 60 -18.71 -17.94 21.82
C ILE A 60 -17.40 -18.23 21.10
N TYR A 61 -16.55 -19.04 21.73
CA TYR A 61 -15.25 -19.41 21.20
C TYR A 61 -15.34 -20.80 20.55
N PRO A 62 -15.15 -20.91 19.23
CA PRO A 62 -15.10 -22.20 18.55
C PRO A 62 -13.79 -22.94 18.84
N ALA A 63 -13.85 -24.27 18.90
CA ALA A 63 -12.68 -25.14 19.09
C ALA A 63 -11.67 -25.07 17.93
N GLN A 64 -12.11 -24.62 16.75
CA GLN A 64 -11.27 -24.38 15.59
C GLN A 64 -11.58 -23.01 14.99
N PRO A 65 -10.57 -22.27 14.47
CA PRO A 65 -10.79 -21.00 13.82
C PRO A 65 -11.76 -21.14 12.64
N LEU A 66 -12.79 -20.30 12.57
CA LEU A 66 -13.79 -20.31 11.48
C LEU A 66 -13.26 -19.66 10.19
N THR A 67 -11.94 -19.56 10.04
CA THR A 67 -11.30 -18.97 8.86
C THR A 67 -11.09 -20.04 7.80
N THR A 68 -11.35 -19.71 6.54
CA THR A 68 -11.04 -20.57 5.38
C THR A 68 -9.54 -20.68 5.07
N LEU A 69 -8.71 -19.95 5.81
CA LEU A 69 -7.26 -19.91 5.63
C LEU A 69 -6.61 -21.10 6.32
N THR A 70 -5.60 -21.67 5.67
CA THR A 70 -4.82 -22.75 6.29
C THR A 70 -4.08 -22.20 7.53
N PRO A 71 -3.78 -23.05 8.53
CA PRO A 71 -3.03 -22.63 9.72
C PRO A 71 -1.71 -21.93 9.40
N GLU A 72 -1.05 -22.36 8.31
CA GLU A 72 0.18 -21.73 7.79
C GLU A 72 -0.07 -20.29 7.31
N GLN A 73 -1.14 -20.06 6.53
CA GLN A 73 -1.51 -18.73 6.05
C GLN A 73 -1.86 -17.78 7.19
N VAL A 74 -2.52 -18.28 8.24
CA VAL A 74 -2.83 -17.48 9.44
C VAL A 74 -1.54 -17.12 10.20
N ALA A 75 -0.60 -18.05 10.32
CA ALA A 75 0.70 -17.79 10.94
C ALA A 75 1.52 -16.74 10.17
N ASP A 76 1.52 -16.82 8.83
CA ASP A 76 2.18 -15.86 7.96
C ASP A 76 1.56 -14.47 8.05
N ILE A 77 0.23 -14.37 8.03
CA ILE A 77 -0.49 -13.09 8.21
C ILE A 77 -0.20 -12.50 9.59
N THR A 78 -0.25 -13.32 10.65
CA THR A 78 0.03 -12.85 12.01
C THR A 78 1.45 -12.33 12.14
N THR A 79 2.41 -13.02 11.53
CA THR A 79 3.81 -12.61 11.50
C THR A 79 4.00 -11.33 10.69
N SER A 80 3.32 -11.21 9.55
CA SER A 80 3.33 -10.02 8.68
C SER A 80 2.73 -8.80 9.38
N VAL A 81 1.56 -8.93 10.00
CA VAL A 81 0.90 -7.85 10.75
C VAL A 81 1.76 -7.41 11.93
N ARG A 82 2.35 -8.35 12.68
CA ARG A 82 3.29 -8.02 13.76
C ARG A 82 4.50 -7.26 13.27
N LYS A 83 5.08 -7.65 12.12
CA LYS A 83 6.19 -6.93 11.50
C LYS A 83 5.75 -5.53 11.07
N GLY A 84 4.61 -5.40 10.38
CA GLY A 84 4.08 -4.12 9.90
C GLY A 84 3.67 -3.14 11.01
N GLN A 85 3.21 -3.65 12.16
CA GLN A 85 2.86 -2.84 13.34
C GLN A 85 4.04 -2.63 14.30
N SER A 86 5.19 -3.24 14.06
CA SER A 86 6.35 -3.09 14.94
C SER A 86 6.98 -1.70 14.78
N TRP A 87 7.49 -1.16 15.89
CA TRP A 87 8.28 0.08 15.92
C TRP A 87 9.42 0.08 14.88
N HIS A 88 10.04 -1.08 14.64
CA HIS A 88 11.11 -1.24 13.66
C HIS A 88 10.65 -1.06 12.21
N ALA A 89 9.42 -1.44 11.86
CA ALA A 89 8.87 -1.16 10.53
C ALA A 89 8.61 0.34 10.34
N TYR A 90 8.15 1.03 11.39
CA TYR A 90 8.00 2.49 11.37
C TYR A 90 9.36 3.20 11.22
N GLU A 91 10.39 2.73 11.91
CA GLU A 91 11.75 3.28 11.83
C GLU A 91 12.37 3.07 10.44
N ALA A 92 12.20 1.87 9.86
CA ALA A 92 12.62 1.58 8.49
C ALA A 92 11.87 2.45 7.47
N TYR A 93 10.54 2.59 7.62
CA TYR A 93 9.73 3.48 6.78
C TYR A 93 10.22 4.93 6.85
N LYS A 94 10.50 5.44 8.05
CA LYS A 94 11.02 6.79 8.26
C LYS A 94 12.36 6.99 7.53
N LYS A 95 13.26 6.01 7.60
CA LYS A 95 14.55 6.04 6.89
C LYS A 95 14.37 6.03 5.38
N HIS A 96 13.50 5.16 4.86
CA HIS A 96 13.21 5.10 3.42
C HIS A 96 12.54 6.38 2.90
N LYS A 97 11.63 6.96 3.67
CA LYS A 97 10.98 8.23 3.33
C LYS A 97 12.01 9.36 3.26
N ALA A 98 12.89 9.48 4.24
CA ALA A 98 13.96 10.48 4.22
C ALA A 98 14.91 10.29 3.03
N ALA A 99 15.25 9.04 2.68
CA ALA A 99 16.05 8.74 1.49
C ALA A 99 15.33 9.11 0.17
N MET A 100 14.02 8.86 0.07
CA MET A 100 13.24 9.27 -1.11
C MET A 100 13.12 10.79 -1.23
N GLU A 101 12.93 11.50 -0.12
CA GLU A 101 12.88 12.97 -0.12
C GLU A 101 14.23 13.57 -0.52
N ALA A 102 15.34 13.03 -0.01
CA ALA A 102 16.69 13.44 -0.43
C ALA A 102 16.92 13.19 -1.93
N ALA A 103 16.60 12.00 -2.41
CA ALA A 103 16.72 11.67 -3.83
C ALA A 103 15.83 12.56 -4.71
N ALA A 104 14.59 12.86 -4.28
CA ALA A 104 13.69 13.74 -5.01
C ALA A 104 14.23 15.18 -5.13
N ILE A 105 14.88 15.69 -4.08
CA ILE A 105 15.55 17.00 -4.12
C ILE A 105 16.72 16.98 -5.10
N GLU A 106 17.53 15.93 -5.11
CA GLU A 106 18.63 15.77 -6.07
C GLU A 106 18.11 15.69 -7.51
N TYR A 107 17.08 14.88 -7.77
CA TYR A 107 16.43 14.82 -9.09
C TYR A 107 15.87 16.17 -9.52
N ALA A 108 15.25 16.93 -8.63
CA ALA A 108 14.75 18.27 -8.95
C ALA A 108 15.89 19.25 -9.31
N LYS A 109 17.03 19.19 -8.62
CA LYS A 109 18.22 19.98 -8.97
C LYS A 109 18.77 19.62 -10.35
N VAL A 110 18.94 18.32 -10.61
CA VAL A 110 19.45 17.81 -11.90
C VAL A 110 18.49 18.16 -13.04
N ALA A 111 17.18 18.06 -12.83
CA ALA A 111 16.18 18.46 -13.81
C ALA A 111 16.25 19.96 -14.11
N GLY A 112 16.39 20.82 -13.09
CA GLY A 112 16.58 22.26 -13.29
C GLY A 112 17.84 22.60 -14.08
N GLN A 113 18.97 21.95 -13.77
CA GLN A 113 20.22 22.11 -14.53
C GLN A 113 20.09 21.67 -16.00
N ARG A 114 19.38 20.55 -16.24
CA ARG A 114 19.11 20.07 -17.60
C ARG A 114 18.31 21.09 -18.40
N ASP A 115 17.25 21.64 -17.81
CA ASP A 115 16.37 22.58 -18.50
C ASP A 115 17.11 23.90 -18.79
N GLU A 116 17.94 24.40 -17.87
CA GLU A 116 18.80 25.56 -18.08
C GLU A 116 19.81 25.35 -19.22
N LEU A 117 20.46 24.19 -19.26
CA LEU A 117 21.38 23.83 -20.35
C LEU A 117 20.67 23.69 -21.70
N LEU A 118 19.47 23.11 -21.72
CA LEU A 118 18.67 22.99 -22.94
C LEU A 118 18.28 24.38 -23.48
N THR A 119 17.80 25.29 -22.63
CA THR A 119 17.49 26.66 -23.05
C THR A 119 18.73 27.39 -23.59
N ALA A 120 19.89 27.21 -22.96
CA ALA A 120 21.14 27.81 -23.44
C ALA A 120 21.59 27.22 -24.80
N LEU A 121 21.42 25.92 -25.00
CA LEU A 121 21.73 25.23 -26.26
C LEU A 121 20.78 25.68 -27.37
N GLU A 122 19.47 25.76 -27.09
CA GLU A 122 18.46 26.27 -28.03
C GLU A 122 18.76 27.71 -28.43
N GLY A 123 19.13 28.56 -27.47
CA GLY A 123 19.55 29.94 -27.74
C GLY A 123 20.79 30.01 -28.64
N LEU A 124 21.80 29.20 -28.37
CA LEU A 124 23.00 29.11 -29.23
C LEU A 124 22.66 28.59 -30.63
N SER A 125 21.81 27.57 -30.73
CA SER A 125 21.35 27.00 -32.01
C SER A 125 20.57 28.02 -32.82
N ALA A 126 19.67 28.79 -32.18
CA ALA A 126 18.89 29.83 -32.83
C ALA A 126 19.76 31.01 -33.28
N ALA A 127 20.78 31.40 -32.49
CA ALA A 127 21.75 32.43 -32.87
C ALA A 127 22.64 32.00 -34.06
N CYS A 128 22.82 30.70 -34.26
CA CYS A 128 23.43 30.13 -35.46
C CYS A 128 22.43 29.96 -36.62
N ASP A 129 21.11 29.95 -36.37
CA ASP A 129 20.06 29.72 -37.39
C ASP A 129 19.39 30.98 -37.94
N THR A 130 20.14 31.89 -38.57
CA THR A 130 19.59 33.19 -39.07
C THR A 130 19.67 33.43 -40.58
N GLY A 131 20.03 32.45 -41.41
CA GLY A 131 20.30 32.69 -42.84
C GLY A 131 19.37 31.94 -43.81
N GLU A 132 18.96 32.60 -44.89
CA GLU A 132 18.26 32.02 -46.03
C GLU A 132 18.80 30.62 -46.39
N ARG A 133 17.87 29.67 -46.52
CA ARG A 133 18.15 28.29 -46.88
C ARG A 133 18.27 28.17 -48.40
N ASP A 134 19.21 27.36 -48.88
CA ASP A 134 19.21 26.99 -50.29
C ASP A 134 18.01 26.09 -50.65
N GLN A 135 17.84 25.77 -51.93
CA GLN A 135 16.74 24.91 -52.41
C GLN A 135 16.75 23.50 -51.78
N ASP A 136 17.88 23.08 -51.20
CA ASP A 136 18.09 21.80 -50.51
C ASP A 136 17.94 21.91 -48.98
N GLY A 137 17.58 23.09 -48.46
CA GLY A 137 17.33 23.34 -47.04
C GLY A 137 18.56 23.59 -46.18
N LYS A 138 19.76 23.69 -46.77
CA LYS A 138 21.01 23.96 -46.04
C LYS A 138 21.25 25.47 -45.90
N GLN A 139 21.80 25.87 -44.76
CA GLN A 139 22.21 27.26 -44.55
C GLN A 139 23.40 27.61 -45.44
N ARG A 140 23.37 28.81 -46.02
CA ARG A 140 24.48 29.37 -46.79
C ARG A 140 25.32 30.32 -45.92
N GLY A 141 26.62 30.03 -45.78
CA GLY A 141 27.61 30.86 -45.09
C GLY A 141 27.96 30.41 -43.66
N LEU A 142 29.17 30.77 -43.19
CA LEU A 142 29.61 30.52 -41.82
C LEU A 142 29.19 31.72 -40.95
N ALA A 143 28.01 31.63 -40.30
CA ALA A 143 27.56 32.67 -39.38
C ALA A 143 28.12 32.41 -37.98
N ILE A 144 28.80 33.39 -37.40
CA ILE A 144 29.36 33.31 -36.04
C ILE A 144 28.23 33.71 -35.07
N PRO A 145 27.89 32.87 -34.08
CA PRO A 145 26.87 33.20 -33.10
C PRO A 145 27.20 34.49 -32.35
N ASP A 146 26.19 35.23 -31.95
CA ASP A 146 26.38 36.48 -31.25
C ASP A 146 27.09 36.25 -29.89
N LYS A 147 27.88 37.25 -29.48
CA LYS A 147 28.71 37.18 -28.29
C LYS A 147 27.91 36.92 -27.00
N HIS A 148 26.64 37.35 -26.96
CA HIS A 148 25.79 37.19 -25.79
C HIS A 148 25.31 35.73 -25.66
N SER A 149 24.92 35.08 -26.76
CA SER A 149 24.53 33.67 -26.79
C SER A 149 25.70 32.74 -26.43
N VAL A 150 26.91 33.03 -26.93
CA VAL A 150 28.12 32.27 -26.57
C VAL A 150 28.46 32.44 -25.09
N TRP A 151 28.32 33.65 -24.56
CA TRP A 151 28.55 33.93 -23.14
C TRP A 151 27.53 33.23 -22.24
N ALA A 152 26.25 33.27 -22.58
CA ALA A 152 25.18 32.58 -21.86
C ALA A 152 25.39 31.05 -21.83
N ALA A 153 25.81 30.45 -22.95
CA ALA A 153 26.16 29.03 -23.00
C ALA A 153 27.37 28.68 -22.13
N HIS A 154 28.43 29.51 -22.16
CA HIS A 154 29.58 29.33 -21.28
C HIS A 154 29.21 29.44 -19.80
N GLU A 155 28.31 30.37 -19.45
CA GLU A 155 27.86 30.56 -18.07
C GLU A 155 27.00 29.39 -17.58
N ALA A 156 26.07 28.89 -18.40
CA ALA A 156 25.27 27.71 -18.09
C ALA A 156 26.15 26.45 -17.89
N ILE A 157 27.17 26.26 -18.74
CA ILE A 157 28.15 25.17 -18.59
C ILE A 157 28.99 25.34 -17.31
N ALA A 158 29.41 26.56 -16.98
CA ALA A 158 30.16 26.84 -15.77
C ALA A 158 29.34 26.57 -14.50
N ARG A 159 28.05 26.95 -14.48
CA ARG A 159 27.12 26.65 -13.39
C ARG A 159 26.88 25.15 -13.24
N ALA A 160 26.71 24.41 -14.34
CA ALA A 160 26.57 22.96 -14.32
C ALA A 160 27.83 22.24 -13.82
N LYS A 161 29.03 22.76 -14.13
CA LYS A 161 30.32 22.21 -13.67
C LYS A 161 30.69 22.61 -12.24
N GLY A 162 30.25 23.78 -11.79
CA GLY A 162 30.60 24.37 -10.50
C GLY A 162 29.65 24.01 -9.35
N SER A 163 28.53 23.33 -9.64
CA SER A 163 27.63 22.82 -8.61
C SER A 163 28.23 21.54 -8.00
N PRO A 164 28.63 21.52 -6.71
CA PRO A 164 29.05 20.28 -6.07
C PRO A 164 27.84 19.33 -5.97
N ALA A 165 28.06 18.07 -6.33
CA ALA A 165 27.12 16.98 -6.08
C ALA A 165 26.80 16.86 -4.59
#